data_AF-A0A5C4MYN2-F1
#
_entry.id   AF-A0A5C4MYN2-F1
#
_cell.length_a   1.000
_cell.length_b   1.000
_cell.length_c   1.000
_cell.angle_alpha   90.00
_cell.angle_beta   90.00
_cell.angle_gamma   90.00
#
_symmetry.space_group_name_H-M   'P 1'
#
loop_
_entity.id
_entity.type
_entity.pdbx_description
1 polymer ?
#
loop_
_entity_poly.entity_id
_entity_poly.type
_entity_poly.pdbx_seq_one_letter_code
_entity_poly.pdbx_strand_id
1 'polypeptide(L)'
;MAWDIPLSNSSVFPGQYGHLLDATDSLFVSASVTIAASMGFAVGAQSWGGQRAIVHGTLVGSGGMIASDVVRSTVEVEDTGRITGLEGLALDLIGDAFGVENDGVIECLNPSSAVVRLQMDDLVDEDPSTSNFMNSGLIKGGLGIYLTGFATTFRLNNSGTIRTTEVAVLDLTAGVTTVANSGLIVGDVLLGGGADRYDGRGGRLEGALRGEAGNDRLIGGSGSDRMLGGTGQDTLTGGAGGDSFVFREAPGSTHRDRITDWGASDRIRLDNADFKALDSGPLAGRAFYANASGRAHDASDRILYETDTGVLRYDPDGTGQAGARTFAVLDAQPALEASDIFVM
;
A
#
# COMPACT_ATOMS: atom_id res chain seq x y z
N MET A 1 -31.36 -25.10 -2.77
CA MET A 1 -32.44 -24.83 -1.81
C MET A 1 -31.93 -23.65 -1.00
N ALA A 2 -32.28 -22.43 -1.40
CA ALA A 2 -31.83 -21.23 -0.70
C ALA A 2 -32.60 -21.14 0.62
N TRP A 3 -31.91 -21.27 1.75
CA TRP A 3 -32.50 -21.03 3.05
C TRP A 3 -32.47 -19.53 3.29
N ASP A 4 -33.53 -18.84 2.87
CA ASP A 4 -33.87 -17.53 3.42
C ASP A 4 -34.26 -17.75 4.89
N ILE A 5 -33.35 -17.45 5.82
CA ILE A 5 -33.71 -17.40 7.24
C ILE A 5 -34.22 -15.99 7.52
N PRO A 6 -35.54 -15.79 7.75
CA PRO A 6 -36.06 -14.48 8.13
C PRO A 6 -35.65 -14.22 9.59
N LEU A 7 -34.51 -13.59 9.78
CA LEU A 7 -34.06 -13.18 11.11
C LEU A 7 -34.77 -11.88 11.50
N SER A 8 -35.78 -12.01 12.36
CA SER A 8 -36.35 -10.88 13.09
C SER A 8 -35.33 -10.32 14.08
N ASN A 9 -35.27 -8.98 14.15
CA ASN A 9 -34.44 -8.13 15.03
C ASN A 9 -33.51 -8.84 16.03
N SER A 10 -32.20 -8.71 15.78
CA SER A 10 -31.07 -8.98 16.69
C SER A 10 -30.98 -10.40 17.26
N SER A 11 -30.10 -11.22 16.69
CA SER A 11 -29.65 -12.50 17.27
C SER A 11 -28.21 -12.39 17.73
N VAL A 12 -27.96 -12.64 19.03
CA VAL A 12 -26.61 -12.78 19.62
C VAL A 12 -26.39 -14.27 19.87
N PHE A 13 -25.36 -14.85 19.26
CA PHE A 13 -25.01 -16.26 19.45
C PHE A 13 -23.84 -16.42 20.43
N PRO A 14 -23.94 -17.27 21.45
CA PRO A 14 -22.79 -17.64 22.28
C PRO A 14 -21.94 -18.70 21.55
N GLY A 15 -20.77 -18.32 21.03
CA GLY A 15 -19.85 -19.23 20.32
C GLY A 15 -18.64 -18.53 19.69
N GLN A 16 -17.76 -19.27 19.01
CA GLN A 16 -16.62 -18.75 18.24
C GLN A 16 -17.07 -18.00 16.97
N TYR A 17 -18.25 -18.33 16.45
CA TYR A 17 -18.85 -17.74 15.26
C TYR A 17 -20.35 -17.46 15.48
N GLY A 18 -20.85 -16.33 14.99
CA GLY A 18 -22.29 -16.01 14.99
C GLY A 18 -23.09 -16.72 13.89
N HIS A 19 -22.45 -17.11 12.79
CA HIS A 19 -23.02 -17.90 11.69
C HIS A 19 -21.90 -18.70 11.01
N LEU A 20 -22.16 -19.90 10.50
CA LEU A 20 -21.18 -20.70 9.76
C LEU A 20 -21.71 -20.99 8.34
N LEU A 21 -20.94 -20.63 7.31
CA LEU A 21 -21.21 -20.91 5.89
C LEU A 21 -20.42 -22.13 5.42
N ASP A 22 -21.04 -22.97 4.59
CA ASP A 22 -20.38 -24.07 3.88
C ASP A 22 -19.92 -23.68 2.45
N ALA A 23 -19.28 -24.60 1.73
CA ALA A 23 -18.59 -24.39 0.44
C ALA A 23 -19.41 -23.73 -0.68
N THR A 24 -20.74 -23.66 -0.55
CA THR A 24 -21.63 -23.12 -1.59
C THR A 24 -22.66 -22.12 -1.07
N ASP A 25 -22.58 -21.78 0.20
CA ASP A 25 -23.56 -20.91 0.83
C ASP A 25 -23.45 -19.46 0.36
N SER A 26 -24.62 -18.82 0.31
CA SER A 26 -24.73 -17.37 0.13
C SER A 26 -25.42 -16.77 1.35
N LEU A 27 -24.80 -15.76 1.96
CA LEU A 27 -25.38 -14.99 3.05
C LEU A 27 -25.89 -13.66 2.50
N PHE A 28 -27.16 -13.33 2.79
CA PHE A 28 -27.71 -12.00 2.55
C PHE A 28 -28.15 -11.37 3.88
N VAL A 29 -27.57 -10.21 4.21
CA VAL A 29 -27.93 -9.44 5.42
C VAL A 29 -28.66 -8.17 5.01
N SER A 30 -29.98 -8.14 5.18
CA SER A 30 -30.81 -6.98 4.86
C SER A 30 -30.46 -5.75 5.72
N ALA A 31 -30.74 -4.55 5.22
CA ALA A 31 -30.36 -3.27 5.83
C ALA A 31 -30.80 -3.08 7.30
N SER A 32 -31.89 -3.71 7.72
CA SER A 32 -32.39 -3.63 9.11
C SER A 32 -31.91 -4.77 10.01
N VAL A 33 -31.07 -5.66 9.50
CA VAL A 33 -30.57 -6.83 10.22
C VAL A 33 -29.19 -6.54 10.80
N THR A 34 -29.02 -6.88 12.08
CA THR A 34 -27.72 -6.92 12.73
C THR A 34 -27.43 -8.36 13.15
N ILE A 35 -26.30 -8.89 12.70
CA ILE A 35 -25.72 -10.14 13.17
C ILE A 35 -24.56 -9.78 14.10
N ALA A 36 -24.66 -10.20 15.35
CA ALA A 36 -23.68 -9.86 16.38
C ALA A 36 -23.09 -11.10 17.07
N ALA A 37 -21.80 -11.06 17.37
CA ALA A 37 -21.13 -12.06 18.19
C ALA A 37 -20.47 -11.41 19.41
N SER A 38 -20.65 -12.02 20.58
CA SER A 38 -20.01 -11.56 21.83
C SER A 38 -18.57 -12.06 21.97
N MET A 39 -18.16 -13.07 21.20
CA MET A 39 -16.81 -13.62 21.11
C MET A 39 -16.55 -14.05 19.65
N GLY A 40 -15.33 -13.89 19.15
CA GLY A 40 -14.96 -14.29 17.79
C GLY A 40 -15.63 -13.45 16.69
N PHE A 41 -15.90 -14.08 15.54
CA PHE A 41 -16.43 -13.39 14.35
C PHE A 41 -17.96 -13.47 14.26
N ALA A 42 -18.61 -12.40 13.77
CA ALA A 42 -20.07 -12.41 13.58
C ALA A 42 -20.51 -13.44 12.53
N VAL A 43 -19.71 -13.64 11.48
CA VAL A 43 -19.90 -14.64 10.44
C VAL A 43 -18.59 -15.36 10.18
N GLY A 44 -18.64 -16.69 10.06
CA GLY A 44 -17.51 -17.54 9.68
C GLY A 44 -17.84 -18.40 8.47
N ALA A 45 -16.85 -18.68 7.63
CA ALA A 45 -16.89 -19.73 6.60
C ALA A 45 -15.59 -20.55 6.72
N GLN A 46 -15.69 -21.88 6.77
CA GLN A 46 -14.53 -22.77 6.95
C GLN A 46 -14.67 -24.01 6.07
N SER A 47 -14.69 -23.82 4.74
CA SER A 47 -14.93 -24.91 3.81
C SER A 47 -14.36 -24.60 2.42
N TRP A 48 -13.78 -25.62 1.79
CA TRP A 48 -13.26 -25.59 0.42
C TRP A 48 -14.38 -25.28 -0.59
N GLY A 49 -14.44 -24.03 -1.05
CA GLY A 49 -15.42 -23.55 -2.02
C GLY A 49 -15.49 -22.02 -2.08
N GLY A 50 -16.38 -21.52 -2.95
CA GLY A 50 -16.61 -20.09 -3.12
C GLY A 50 -17.90 -19.66 -2.43
N GLN A 51 -17.78 -19.02 -1.27
CA GLN A 51 -18.91 -18.42 -0.58
C GLN A 51 -19.15 -16.99 -1.04
N ARG A 52 -20.39 -16.53 -0.92
CA ARG A 52 -20.75 -15.14 -1.22
C ARG A 52 -21.49 -14.53 -0.04
N ALA A 53 -20.99 -13.41 0.47
CA ALA A 53 -21.67 -12.63 1.50
C ALA A 53 -22.05 -11.26 0.95
N ILE A 54 -23.34 -10.91 1.02
CA ILE A 54 -23.87 -9.60 0.64
C ILE A 54 -24.43 -8.94 1.90
N VAL A 55 -23.90 -7.77 2.24
CA VAL A 55 -24.17 -7.09 3.50
C VAL A 55 -24.73 -5.70 3.23
N HIS A 56 -26.05 -5.56 3.35
CA HIS A 56 -26.71 -4.25 3.47
C HIS A 56 -26.89 -3.84 4.95
N GLY A 57 -26.98 -4.80 5.85
CA GLY A 57 -27.17 -4.58 7.29
C GLY A 57 -25.87 -4.38 8.06
N THR A 58 -25.78 -4.94 9.26
CA THR A 58 -24.59 -4.82 10.10
C THR A 58 -24.08 -6.18 10.57
N LEU A 59 -22.77 -6.41 10.39
CA LEU A 59 -22.01 -7.48 11.02
C LEU A 59 -21.11 -6.87 12.10
N VAL A 60 -21.19 -7.36 13.34
CA VAL A 60 -20.36 -6.85 14.43
C VAL A 60 -19.93 -7.95 15.41
N GLY A 61 -18.64 -8.02 15.71
CA GLY A 61 -18.11 -8.96 16.68
C GLY A 61 -16.70 -8.58 17.12
N SER A 62 -16.02 -9.44 17.89
CA SER A 62 -14.58 -9.26 18.14
C SER A 62 -13.84 -9.15 16.81
N GLY A 63 -14.19 -10.01 15.84
CA GLY A 63 -14.05 -9.75 14.42
C GLY A 63 -15.40 -9.63 13.70
N GLY A 64 -15.44 -9.01 12.52
CA GLY A 64 -16.67 -8.86 11.74
C GLY A 64 -17.03 -10.13 10.98
N MET A 65 -16.21 -10.51 9.99
CA MET A 65 -16.37 -11.74 9.22
C MET A 65 -15.04 -12.43 8.96
N ILE A 66 -15.03 -13.76 8.98
CA ILE A 66 -13.91 -14.59 8.54
C ILE A 66 -14.35 -15.60 7.49
N ALA A 67 -13.54 -15.81 6.47
CA ALA A 67 -13.68 -16.91 5.52
C ALA A 67 -12.31 -17.58 5.33
N SER A 68 -12.20 -18.87 5.68
CA SER A 68 -10.96 -19.65 5.63
C SER A 68 -11.09 -20.89 4.77
N ASP A 69 -9.97 -21.29 4.15
CA ASP A 69 -9.86 -22.41 3.20
C ASP A 69 -10.75 -22.21 1.97
N VAL A 70 -10.81 -20.98 1.45
CA VAL A 70 -11.78 -20.60 0.42
C VAL A 70 -11.15 -20.35 -0.93
N VAL A 71 -11.91 -20.63 -1.99
CA VAL A 71 -11.52 -20.39 -3.39
C VAL A 71 -12.56 -19.49 -4.04
N ARG A 72 -12.16 -18.28 -4.45
CA ARG A 72 -13.02 -17.29 -5.13
C ARG A 72 -14.21 -16.81 -4.29
N SER A 73 -14.03 -16.70 -2.97
CA SER A 73 -15.08 -16.15 -2.10
C SER A 73 -15.22 -14.64 -2.31
N THR A 74 -16.46 -14.18 -2.24
CA THR A 74 -16.83 -12.79 -2.50
C THR A 74 -17.53 -12.17 -1.31
N VAL A 75 -17.15 -10.93 -1.01
CA VAL A 75 -17.74 -10.13 0.07
C VAL A 75 -18.17 -8.80 -0.52
N GLU A 76 -19.47 -8.56 -0.53
CA GLU A 76 -20.10 -7.35 -1.02
C GLU A 76 -20.68 -6.60 0.19
N VAL A 77 -20.12 -5.42 0.48
CA VAL A 77 -20.62 -4.50 1.51
C VAL A 77 -21.27 -3.34 0.80
N GLU A 78 -22.59 -3.38 0.74
CA GLU A 78 -23.42 -2.41 0.03
C GLU A 78 -23.43 -1.05 0.74
N ASP A 79 -24.00 -0.02 0.12
CA ASP A 79 -23.99 1.37 0.61
C ASP A 79 -24.45 1.57 2.07
N THR A 80 -25.45 0.83 2.53
CA THR A 80 -25.91 0.82 3.93
C THR A 80 -25.19 -0.19 4.80
N GLY A 81 -24.43 -1.08 4.18
CA GLY A 81 -23.69 -2.18 4.76
C GLY A 81 -22.60 -1.72 5.73
N ARG A 82 -22.47 -2.47 6.82
CA ARG A 82 -21.39 -2.26 7.79
C ARG A 82 -20.81 -3.57 8.30
N ILE A 83 -19.49 -3.68 8.26
CA ILE A 83 -18.73 -4.74 8.92
C ILE A 83 -17.80 -4.10 9.95
N THR A 84 -17.98 -4.45 11.23
CA THR A 84 -17.22 -3.90 12.35
C THR A 84 -16.50 -5.00 13.14
N GLY A 85 -15.17 -4.91 13.20
CA GLY A 85 -14.35 -5.63 14.18
C GLY A 85 -14.12 -4.77 15.43
N LEU A 86 -14.53 -5.26 16.60
CA LEU A 86 -14.40 -4.52 17.87
C LEU A 86 -12.98 -4.59 18.45
N GLU A 87 -12.36 -5.78 18.39
CA GLU A 87 -11.05 -6.05 19.01
C GLU A 87 -10.04 -6.65 18.03
N GLY A 88 -10.51 -7.25 16.94
CA GLY A 88 -9.72 -7.85 15.87
C GLY A 88 -10.21 -7.42 14.49
N LEU A 89 -9.84 -8.21 13.47
CA LEU A 89 -10.10 -7.91 12.06
C LEU A 89 -11.59 -7.69 11.78
N ALA A 90 -11.94 -6.66 11.01
CA ALA A 90 -13.30 -6.51 10.49
C ALA A 90 -13.58 -7.60 9.45
N LEU A 91 -12.61 -7.85 8.58
CA LEU A 91 -12.67 -8.87 7.55
C LEU A 91 -11.37 -9.68 7.52
N ASP A 92 -11.49 -11.00 7.54
CA ASP A 92 -10.35 -11.92 7.53
C ASP A 92 -10.58 -13.01 6.47
N LEU A 93 -9.84 -12.96 5.36
CA LEU A 93 -10.01 -13.87 4.24
C LEU A 93 -8.73 -14.69 4.05
N ILE A 94 -8.85 -16.02 4.05
CA ILE A 94 -7.73 -16.97 4.02
C ILE A 94 -8.00 -18.06 2.96
N GLY A 95 -7.09 -18.24 2.00
CA GLY A 95 -7.32 -19.06 0.80
C GLY A 95 -6.69 -18.47 -0.47
N ASP A 96 -7.14 -18.92 -1.64
CA ASP A 96 -6.38 -18.71 -2.89
C ASP A 96 -6.80 -17.45 -3.67
N ALA A 97 -8.09 -17.08 -3.60
CA ALA A 97 -8.67 -15.98 -4.35
C ALA A 97 -9.81 -15.32 -3.59
N PHE A 98 -9.83 -13.98 -3.58
CA PHE A 98 -10.92 -13.21 -2.97
C PHE A 98 -11.41 -12.09 -3.87
N GLY A 99 -12.72 -11.86 -3.83
CA GLY A 99 -13.35 -10.62 -4.29
C GLY A 99 -13.89 -9.85 -3.10
N VAL A 100 -13.54 -8.57 -2.97
CA VAL A 100 -14.19 -7.68 -2.02
C VAL A 100 -14.68 -6.46 -2.76
N GLU A 101 -15.97 -6.15 -2.62
CA GLU A 101 -16.60 -4.94 -3.11
C GLU A 101 -17.16 -4.19 -1.89
N ASN A 102 -16.66 -2.99 -1.63
CA ASN A 102 -17.11 -2.17 -0.50
C ASN A 102 -17.61 -0.82 -0.99
N ASP A 103 -18.92 -0.63 -0.90
CA ASP A 103 -19.63 0.65 -1.07
C ASP A 103 -20.09 1.23 0.29
N GLY A 104 -20.15 0.39 1.32
CA GLY A 104 -20.53 0.76 2.69
C GLY A 104 -19.35 1.09 3.60
N VAL A 105 -19.35 0.51 4.81
CA VAL A 105 -18.29 0.73 5.81
C VAL A 105 -17.68 -0.57 6.31
N ILE A 106 -16.37 -0.69 6.21
CA ILE A 106 -15.58 -1.73 6.89
C ILE A 106 -14.68 -1.06 7.92
N GLU A 107 -14.79 -1.42 9.19
CA GLU A 107 -14.01 -0.77 10.25
C GLU A 107 -13.51 -1.70 11.33
N CYS A 108 -12.34 -1.38 11.87
CA CYS A 108 -11.83 -1.97 13.10
C CYS A 108 -11.69 -0.87 14.16
N LEU A 109 -12.25 -1.10 15.35
CA LEU A 109 -12.19 -0.15 16.46
C LEU A 109 -10.90 -0.28 17.28
N ASN A 110 -10.21 -1.41 17.19
CA ASN A 110 -8.90 -1.59 17.80
C ASN A 110 -7.79 -1.02 16.89
N PRO A 111 -7.08 0.04 17.30
CA PRO A 111 -6.04 0.64 16.47
C PRO A 111 -4.83 -0.28 16.25
N SER A 112 -4.63 -1.31 17.06
CA SER A 112 -3.52 -2.26 16.89
C SER A 112 -3.86 -3.44 15.98
N SER A 113 -5.07 -3.48 15.41
CA SER A 113 -5.52 -4.54 14.51
C SER A 113 -5.72 -4.01 13.09
N ALA A 114 -5.51 -4.88 12.11
CA ALA A 114 -5.88 -4.58 10.73
C ALA A 114 -7.41 -4.54 10.57
N VAL A 115 -7.89 -3.76 9.61
CA VAL A 115 -9.30 -3.74 9.23
C VAL A 115 -9.60 -4.96 8.37
N VAL A 116 -8.76 -5.20 7.36
CA VAL A 116 -8.88 -6.33 6.45
C VAL A 116 -7.57 -7.10 6.44
N ARG A 117 -7.62 -8.41 6.60
CA ARG A 117 -6.52 -9.31 6.23
C ARG A 117 -6.92 -10.16 5.04
N LEU A 118 -6.03 -10.24 4.04
CA LEU A 118 -6.07 -11.22 2.97
C LEU A 118 -4.83 -12.10 3.10
N GLN A 119 -5.01 -13.35 3.48
CA GLN A 119 -3.95 -14.33 3.63
C GLN A 119 -4.03 -15.36 2.50
N MET A 120 -3.03 -15.36 1.64
CA MET A 120 -2.96 -16.27 0.50
C MET A 120 -2.46 -17.65 0.95
N ASP A 121 -3.18 -18.70 0.60
CA ASP A 121 -2.79 -20.10 0.84
C ASP A 121 -2.10 -20.73 -0.41
N ASP A 122 -1.48 -21.90 -0.22
CA ASP A 122 -0.56 -22.54 -1.16
C ASP A 122 -1.14 -22.78 -2.57
N LEU A 123 -0.31 -22.54 -3.60
CA LEU A 123 -0.60 -22.60 -5.04
C LEU A 123 -0.80 -24.04 -5.55
N VAL A 124 -1.73 -24.81 -4.98
CA VAL A 124 -1.94 -26.21 -5.42
C VAL A 124 -2.85 -26.30 -6.66
N ASP A 125 -3.48 -25.21 -7.10
CA ASP A 125 -4.25 -25.18 -8.36
C ASP A 125 -3.71 -24.13 -9.36
N GLU A 126 -3.52 -24.58 -10.59
CA GLU A 126 -2.74 -23.98 -11.70
C GLU A 126 -3.30 -22.67 -12.31
N ASP A 127 -4.03 -21.85 -11.56
CA ASP A 127 -4.57 -20.58 -12.04
C ASP A 127 -4.19 -19.46 -11.07
N PRO A 128 -3.18 -18.61 -11.35
CA PRO A 128 -2.74 -17.54 -10.47
C PRO A 128 -3.88 -16.54 -10.32
N SER A 129 -4.74 -16.79 -9.35
CA SER A 129 -5.98 -16.05 -9.20
C SER A 129 -5.66 -14.66 -8.65
N THR A 130 -6.15 -13.64 -9.33
CA THR A 130 -6.02 -12.27 -8.85
C THR A 130 -7.05 -12.04 -7.76
N SER A 131 -6.60 -11.63 -6.56
CA SER A 131 -7.51 -11.11 -5.55
C SER A 131 -7.85 -9.65 -5.85
N ASN A 132 -9.12 -9.39 -6.12
CA ASN A 132 -9.62 -8.05 -6.47
C ASN A 132 -10.32 -7.43 -5.27
N PHE A 133 -9.92 -6.21 -4.93
CA PHE A 133 -10.52 -5.40 -3.88
C PHE A 133 -10.98 -4.08 -4.50
N MET A 134 -12.27 -3.81 -4.45
CA MET A 134 -12.90 -2.58 -4.90
C MET A 134 -13.45 -1.84 -3.69
N ASN A 135 -13.04 -0.58 -3.51
CA ASN A 135 -13.51 0.27 -2.43
C ASN A 135 -14.05 1.59 -2.99
N SER A 136 -15.38 1.76 -2.98
CA SER A 136 -16.04 3.05 -3.19
C SER A 136 -16.56 3.67 -1.87
N GLY A 137 -16.68 2.85 -0.82
CA GLY A 137 -17.10 3.23 0.52
C GLY A 137 -15.97 3.68 1.44
N LEU A 138 -16.12 3.40 2.73
CA LEU A 138 -15.18 3.77 3.79
C LEU A 138 -14.53 2.53 4.42
N ILE A 139 -13.20 2.51 4.43
CA ILE A 139 -12.39 1.61 5.26
C ILE A 139 -11.72 2.45 6.33
N LYS A 140 -11.86 2.11 7.62
CA LYS A 140 -11.17 2.83 8.68
C LYS A 140 -10.76 1.99 9.88
N GLY A 141 -9.61 2.30 10.45
CA GLY A 141 -9.05 1.60 11.61
C GLY A 141 -7.62 2.05 11.87
N GLY A 142 -6.85 1.24 12.60
CA GLY A 142 -5.43 1.58 12.82
C GLY A 142 -4.52 1.14 11.68
N LEU A 143 -4.62 -0.14 11.30
CA LEU A 143 -4.01 -0.72 10.10
C LEU A 143 -5.11 -1.06 9.10
N GLY A 144 -4.93 -0.74 7.83
CA GLY A 144 -5.99 -0.86 6.80
C GLY A 144 -6.11 -2.26 6.23
N ILE A 145 -5.67 -2.41 4.98
CA ILE A 145 -5.63 -3.67 4.24
C ILE A 145 -4.25 -4.30 4.43
N TYR A 146 -4.22 -5.56 4.86
CA TYR A 146 -3.03 -6.31 5.21
C TYR A 146 -2.95 -7.60 4.40
N LEU A 147 -1.88 -7.79 3.63
CA LEU A 147 -1.64 -8.96 2.78
C LEU A 147 -0.51 -9.81 3.37
N THR A 148 -0.69 -11.12 3.37
CA THR A 148 0.28 -12.08 3.89
C THR A 148 0.13 -13.44 3.18
N GLY A 149 1.07 -14.35 3.40
CA GLY A 149 1.03 -15.70 2.84
C GLY A 149 1.90 -15.81 1.59
N PHE A 150 1.45 -16.62 0.63
CA PHE A 150 2.19 -16.84 -0.62
C PHE A 150 2.13 -15.64 -1.57
N ALA A 151 3.13 -15.53 -2.46
CA ALA A 151 3.18 -14.48 -3.48
C ALA A 151 2.03 -14.66 -4.48
N THR A 152 1.21 -13.63 -4.64
CA THR A 152 0.07 -13.63 -5.59
C THR A 152 -0.01 -12.28 -6.31
N THR A 153 -1.04 -12.09 -7.15
CA THR A 153 -1.35 -10.75 -7.66
C THR A 153 -2.52 -10.16 -6.87
N PHE A 154 -2.30 -9.01 -6.23
CA PHE A 154 -3.35 -8.25 -5.56
C PHE A 154 -3.70 -7.00 -6.35
N ARG A 155 -5.00 -6.72 -6.49
CA ARG A 155 -5.49 -5.50 -7.14
C ARG A 155 -6.44 -4.74 -6.23
N LEU A 156 -6.10 -3.50 -5.91
CA LEU A 156 -6.95 -2.56 -5.19
C LEU A 156 -7.39 -1.43 -6.12
N ASN A 157 -8.70 -1.25 -6.27
CA ASN A 157 -9.29 -0.08 -6.90
C ASN A 157 -10.02 0.74 -5.83
N ASN A 158 -9.44 1.87 -5.44
CA ASN A 158 -10.02 2.77 -4.44
C ASN A 158 -10.58 4.03 -5.12
N SER A 159 -11.90 4.21 -5.09
CA SER A 159 -12.59 5.48 -5.38
C SER A 159 -13.18 6.11 -4.12
N GLY A 160 -13.28 5.35 -3.02
CA GLY A 160 -13.77 5.78 -1.73
C GLY A 160 -12.68 6.35 -0.82
N THR A 161 -12.83 6.11 0.48
CA THR A 161 -11.87 6.52 1.50
C THR A 161 -11.29 5.32 2.24
N ILE A 162 -9.96 5.22 2.29
CA ILE A 162 -9.24 4.38 3.25
C ILE A 162 -8.60 5.33 4.24
N ARG A 163 -9.03 5.32 5.50
CA ARG A 163 -8.53 6.22 6.53
C ARG A 163 -7.99 5.44 7.72
N THR A 164 -6.68 5.40 7.84
CA THR A 164 -6.00 4.72 8.93
C THR A 164 -5.14 5.67 9.74
N THR A 165 -4.68 5.22 10.91
CA THR A 165 -3.77 6.01 11.78
C THR A 165 -2.30 5.73 11.51
N GLU A 166 -1.98 4.60 10.90
CA GLU A 166 -0.60 4.18 10.62
C GLU A 166 -0.40 3.81 9.15
N VAL A 167 -0.87 2.62 8.76
CA VAL A 167 -0.65 2.04 7.42
C VAL A 167 -2.00 1.74 6.80
N ALA A 168 -2.25 2.23 5.59
CA ALA A 168 -3.48 2.02 4.85
C ALA A 168 -3.45 0.72 4.03
N VAL A 169 -2.30 0.40 3.44
CA VAL A 169 -2.06 -0.85 2.71
C VAL A 169 -0.68 -1.37 3.11
N LEU A 170 -0.63 -2.63 3.53
CA LEU A 170 0.61 -3.33 3.88
C LEU A 170 0.65 -4.68 3.16
N ASP A 171 1.53 -4.79 2.17
CA ASP A 171 1.87 -6.07 1.56
C ASP A 171 3.15 -6.64 2.18
N LEU A 172 3.07 -7.87 2.70
CA LEU A 172 4.22 -8.62 3.22
C LEU A 172 4.62 -9.80 2.32
N THR A 173 4.06 -9.87 1.12
CA THR A 173 4.34 -10.93 0.14
C THR A 173 5.43 -10.49 -0.85
N ALA A 174 5.87 -11.42 -1.70
CA ALA A 174 6.76 -11.14 -2.84
C ALA A 174 6.00 -11.11 -4.18
N GLY A 175 4.68 -10.90 -4.11
CA GLY A 175 3.77 -10.89 -5.25
C GLY A 175 3.49 -9.49 -5.78
N VAL A 176 2.95 -9.39 -6.99
CA VAL A 176 2.70 -8.07 -7.61
C VAL A 176 1.42 -7.44 -7.06
N THR A 177 1.55 -6.25 -6.48
CA THR A 177 0.44 -5.42 -6.06
C THR A 177 0.18 -4.27 -7.03
N THR A 178 -1.08 -4.12 -7.45
CA THR A 178 -1.55 -2.96 -8.23
C THR A 178 -2.62 -2.19 -7.47
N VAL A 179 -2.35 -0.92 -7.18
CA VAL A 179 -3.28 0.01 -6.55
C VAL A 179 -3.64 1.12 -7.53
N ALA A 180 -4.92 1.26 -7.85
CA ALA A 180 -5.46 2.44 -8.52
C ALA A 180 -6.25 3.27 -7.52
N ASN A 181 -5.79 4.49 -7.23
CA ASN A 181 -6.42 5.40 -6.29
C ASN A 181 -6.99 6.63 -7.01
N SER A 182 -8.32 6.74 -6.97
CA SER A 182 -9.10 7.89 -7.40
C SER A 182 -9.87 8.57 -6.26
N GLY A 183 -9.72 8.04 -5.04
CA GLY A 183 -10.32 8.57 -3.82
C GLY A 183 -9.27 9.14 -2.86
N LEU A 184 -9.51 8.93 -1.57
CA LEU A 184 -8.60 9.35 -0.50
C LEU A 184 -8.00 8.13 0.21
N ILE A 185 -6.68 8.11 0.36
CA ILE A 185 -5.97 7.19 1.26
C ILE A 185 -5.25 8.03 2.32
N VAL A 186 -5.49 7.76 3.59
CA VAL A 186 -4.78 8.35 4.73
C VAL A 186 -4.07 7.23 5.47
N GLY A 187 -2.76 7.36 5.65
CA GLY A 187 -1.86 6.30 6.13
C GLY A 187 -0.83 5.90 5.07
N ASP A 188 0.26 5.26 5.50
CA ASP A 188 1.31 4.79 4.59
C ASP A 188 0.80 3.65 3.68
N VAL A 189 1.35 3.54 2.47
CA VAL A 189 1.12 2.45 1.51
C VAL A 189 2.46 1.77 1.27
N LEU A 190 2.57 0.49 1.65
CA LEU A 190 3.76 -0.36 1.50
C LEU A 190 3.40 -1.53 0.58
N LEU A 191 4.02 -1.61 -0.60
CA LEU A 191 3.61 -2.53 -1.68
C LEU A 191 4.33 -3.88 -1.68
N GLY A 192 5.36 -4.06 -0.84
CA GLY A 192 5.96 -5.36 -0.60
C GLY A 192 7.05 -5.73 -1.61
N GLY A 193 7.17 -7.01 -1.95
CA GLY A 193 8.08 -7.42 -3.02
C GLY A 193 7.30 -7.65 -4.31
N GLY A 194 7.81 -7.26 -5.47
CA GLY A 194 7.09 -7.38 -6.72
C GLY A 194 7.50 -6.29 -7.70
N ALA A 195 7.00 -6.33 -8.93
CA ALA A 195 7.08 -5.16 -9.81
C ALA A 195 5.74 -4.43 -9.70
N ASP A 196 5.63 -3.60 -8.67
CA ASP A 196 4.36 -3.06 -8.20
C ASP A 196 3.96 -1.80 -8.93
N ARG A 197 2.67 -1.46 -8.79
CA ARG A 197 2.10 -0.29 -9.42
C ARG A 197 1.16 0.45 -8.49
N TYR A 198 1.47 1.72 -8.23
CA TYR A 198 0.53 2.65 -7.61
C TYR A 198 0.19 3.78 -8.58
N ASP A 199 -1.09 4.00 -8.81
CA ASP A 199 -1.61 5.05 -9.69
C ASP A 199 -2.58 5.95 -8.93
N GLY A 200 -2.05 7.03 -8.35
CA GLY A 200 -2.80 8.05 -7.60
C GLY A 200 -3.30 9.22 -8.43
N ARG A 201 -3.17 9.20 -9.77
CA ARG A 201 -3.49 10.36 -10.64
C ARG A 201 -4.91 10.92 -10.46
N GLY A 202 -5.86 10.10 -10.03
CA GLY A 202 -7.23 10.52 -9.80
C GLY A 202 -7.55 10.89 -8.34
N GLY A 203 -6.60 10.72 -7.41
CA GLY A 203 -6.85 10.75 -5.98
C GLY A 203 -5.78 11.47 -5.19
N ARG A 204 -5.79 11.22 -3.88
CA ARG A 204 -4.85 11.79 -2.92
C ARG A 204 -4.39 10.72 -1.93
N LEU A 205 -3.09 10.72 -1.66
CA LEU A 205 -2.47 9.97 -0.57
C LEU A 205 -2.02 10.96 0.52
N GLU A 206 -2.35 10.67 1.76
CA GLU A 206 -1.84 11.38 2.94
C GLU A 206 -1.00 10.40 3.76
N GLY A 207 0.21 10.12 3.27
CA GLY A 207 1.14 9.15 3.84
C GLY A 207 2.39 9.00 2.99
N ALA A 208 3.28 8.06 3.35
CA ALA A 208 4.30 7.59 2.42
C ALA A 208 3.72 6.61 1.41
N LEU A 209 4.24 6.68 0.19
CA LEU A 209 4.15 5.62 -0.80
C LEU A 209 5.50 4.91 -0.87
N ARG A 210 5.51 3.59 -0.63
CA ARG A 210 6.72 2.76 -0.67
C ARG A 210 6.52 1.59 -1.63
N GLY A 211 7.35 1.53 -2.67
CA GLY A 211 7.44 0.38 -3.58
C GLY A 211 7.99 -0.85 -2.88
N GLU A 212 8.99 -0.64 -2.03
CA GLU A 212 9.70 -1.68 -1.26
C GLU A 212 10.67 -2.49 -2.12
N ALA A 213 10.37 -3.67 -2.64
CA ALA A 213 11.34 -4.48 -3.39
C ALA A 213 10.90 -4.84 -4.79
N GLY A 214 11.65 -4.43 -5.80
CA GLY A 214 11.47 -4.78 -7.19
C GLY A 214 11.52 -3.53 -8.07
N ASN A 215 10.96 -3.60 -9.28
CA ASN A 215 11.00 -2.45 -10.20
C ASN A 215 9.61 -1.84 -10.28
N ASP A 216 9.37 -0.84 -9.45
CA ASP A 216 8.04 -0.32 -9.19
C ASP A 216 7.70 0.88 -10.06
N ARG A 217 6.41 1.09 -10.29
CA ARG A 217 5.88 2.27 -10.97
C ARG A 217 4.91 3.01 -10.08
N LEU A 218 5.38 4.09 -9.48
CA LEU A 218 4.70 4.85 -8.44
C LEU A 218 4.31 6.24 -8.96
N ILE A 219 3.01 6.56 -8.93
CA ILE A 219 2.49 7.88 -9.29
C ILE A 219 1.70 8.44 -8.10
N GLY A 220 2.24 9.45 -7.42
CA GLY A 220 1.71 10.02 -6.16
C GLY A 220 0.32 10.61 -6.30
N GLY A 221 0.16 11.56 -7.23
CA GLY A 221 -1.14 12.11 -7.60
C GLY A 221 -1.28 13.57 -7.21
N SER A 222 -2.24 13.89 -6.34
CA SER A 222 -2.44 15.24 -5.83
C SER A 222 -2.02 15.36 -4.36
N GLY A 223 -1.40 16.48 -4.00
CA GLY A 223 -0.90 16.72 -2.64
C GLY A 223 0.62 16.69 -2.60
N SER A 224 1.19 16.84 -1.40
CA SER A 224 2.63 16.68 -1.21
C SER A 224 2.93 15.23 -0.84
N ASP A 225 3.46 14.48 -1.79
CA ASP A 225 3.67 13.05 -1.65
C ASP A 225 5.08 12.74 -1.11
N ARG A 226 5.18 11.70 -0.26
CA ARG A 226 6.47 11.17 0.21
C ARG A 226 6.71 9.82 -0.45
N MET A 227 7.60 9.77 -1.42
CA MET A 227 7.80 8.61 -2.28
C MET A 227 9.13 7.92 -1.98
N LEU A 228 9.09 6.61 -1.75
CA LEU A 228 10.23 5.72 -1.61
C LEU A 228 10.09 4.65 -2.69
N GLY A 229 11.03 4.56 -3.62
CA GLY A 229 11.09 3.43 -4.55
C GLY A 229 11.38 2.15 -3.79
N GLY A 230 12.52 2.15 -3.08
CA GLY A 230 13.01 1.02 -2.32
C GLY A 230 14.16 0.36 -3.07
N THR A 231 14.25 -0.97 -3.02
CA THR A 231 15.26 -1.71 -3.77
C THR A 231 14.79 -2.04 -5.18
N GLY A 232 15.45 -1.46 -6.17
CA GLY A 232 15.37 -1.87 -7.57
C GLY A 232 15.53 -0.67 -8.48
N GLN A 233 14.95 -0.73 -9.67
CA GLN A 233 14.93 0.40 -10.61
C GLN A 233 13.50 0.92 -10.72
N ASP A 234 13.18 1.89 -9.87
CA ASP A 234 11.83 2.39 -9.73
C ASP A 234 11.56 3.58 -10.66
N THR A 235 10.32 3.72 -11.09
CA THR A 235 9.85 4.90 -11.82
C THR A 235 8.88 5.69 -10.95
N LEU A 236 9.32 6.87 -10.54
CA LEU A 236 8.63 7.74 -9.61
C LEU A 236 8.06 8.97 -10.35
N THR A 237 6.79 9.25 -10.13
CA THR A 237 6.07 10.42 -10.64
C THR A 237 5.38 11.10 -9.46
N GLY A 238 5.80 12.30 -9.08
CA GLY A 238 5.21 13.02 -7.93
C GLY A 238 3.77 13.43 -8.21
N GLY A 239 3.55 14.10 -9.33
CA GLY A 239 2.27 14.67 -9.72
C GLY A 239 2.16 16.13 -9.31
N ALA A 240 1.03 16.50 -8.71
CA ALA A 240 0.72 17.88 -8.37
C ALA A 240 0.99 18.16 -6.90
N GLY A 241 2.04 18.92 -6.61
CA GLY A 241 2.37 19.32 -5.24
C GLY A 241 3.82 19.73 -5.12
N GLY A 242 4.32 19.73 -3.88
CA GLY A 242 5.75 19.72 -3.62
C GLY A 242 6.10 18.38 -3.02
N ASP A 243 6.71 17.52 -3.82
CA ASP A 243 6.89 16.10 -3.50
C ASP A 243 8.26 15.84 -2.89
N SER A 244 8.39 14.76 -2.12
CA SER A 244 9.66 14.35 -1.50
C SER A 244 10.04 12.95 -1.98
N PHE A 245 11.08 12.87 -2.80
CA PHE A 245 11.69 11.62 -3.23
C PHE A 245 12.76 11.21 -2.22
N VAL A 246 12.55 10.10 -1.54
CA VAL A 246 13.33 9.66 -0.39
C VAL A 246 14.15 8.43 -0.76
N PHE A 247 15.46 8.51 -0.55
CA PHE A 247 16.43 7.43 -0.81
C PHE A 247 17.00 6.92 0.51
N ARG A 248 16.79 5.64 0.82
CA ARG A 248 17.27 4.96 2.04
C ARG A 248 18.08 3.71 1.74
N GLU A 249 18.44 3.52 0.49
CA GLU A 249 19.13 2.35 0.00
C GLU A 249 20.51 2.78 -0.51
N ALA A 250 21.51 1.94 -0.28
CA ALA A 250 22.86 2.20 -0.75
C ALA A 250 22.90 2.44 -2.28
N PRO A 251 23.43 3.59 -2.74
CA PRO A 251 23.62 3.87 -4.16
C PRO A 251 24.44 2.78 -4.87
N GLY A 252 24.06 2.40 -6.09
CA GLY A 252 24.71 1.29 -6.81
C GLY A 252 24.05 0.92 -8.13
N SER A 253 24.56 -0.14 -8.78
CA SER A 253 24.04 -0.57 -10.09
C SER A 253 22.63 -1.18 -10.05
N THR A 254 22.18 -1.62 -8.87
CA THR A 254 20.86 -2.22 -8.67
C THR A 254 19.81 -1.24 -8.18
N HIS A 255 20.23 -0.06 -7.69
CA HIS A 255 19.35 0.98 -7.12
C HIS A 255 19.52 2.27 -7.91
N ARG A 256 18.63 2.47 -8.89
CA ARG A 256 18.65 3.65 -9.75
C ARG A 256 17.24 4.05 -10.14
N ASP A 257 16.69 4.97 -9.39
CA ASP A 257 15.32 5.42 -9.62
C ASP A 257 15.28 6.46 -10.72
N ARG A 258 14.16 6.50 -11.42
CA ARG A 258 13.86 7.49 -12.45
C ARG A 258 12.72 8.37 -11.96
N ILE A 259 13.00 9.65 -11.75
CA ILE A 259 12.00 10.66 -11.40
C ILE A 259 11.57 11.38 -12.68
N THR A 260 10.28 11.29 -13.00
CA THR A 260 9.78 11.58 -14.36
C THR A 260 9.23 13.00 -14.56
N ASP A 261 8.88 13.70 -13.49
CA ASP A 261 8.09 14.94 -13.55
C ASP A 261 8.53 16.03 -12.57
N TRP A 262 9.83 16.06 -12.24
CA TRP A 262 10.42 17.02 -11.29
C TRP A 262 9.88 18.46 -11.41
N GLY A 263 9.31 18.96 -10.32
CA GLY A 263 8.82 20.31 -10.12
C GLY A 263 9.69 21.16 -9.17
N ALA A 264 9.53 22.48 -9.23
CA ALA A 264 10.34 23.42 -8.43
C ALA A 264 10.12 23.31 -6.90
N SER A 265 8.99 22.74 -6.48
CA SER A 265 8.68 22.52 -5.06
C SER A 265 9.12 21.15 -4.55
N ASP A 266 9.65 20.30 -5.44
CA ASP A 266 10.04 18.94 -5.11
C ASP A 266 11.40 18.91 -4.42
N ARG A 267 11.59 17.92 -3.57
CA ARG A 267 12.79 17.78 -2.74
C ARG A 267 13.31 16.35 -2.80
N ILE A 268 14.63 16.23 -2.68
CA ILE A 268 15.30 14.96 -2.48
C ILE A 268 15.64 14.82 -1.00
N ARG A 269 15.35 13.66 -0.43
CA ARG A 269 15.70 13.31 0.94
C ARG A 269 16.65 12.10 0.91
N LEU A 270 17.81 12.23 1.55
CA LEU A 270 18.82 11.18 1.59
C LEU A 270 18.96 10.69 3.04
N ASP A 271 18.94 9.39 3.28
CA ASP A 271 19.17 8.83 4.61
C ASP A 271 20.68 8.78 4.92
N ASN A 272 21.11 9.39 6.03
CA ASN A 272 22.53 9.41 6.39
C ASN A 272 23.12 8.00 6.67
N ALA A 273 22.26 6.99 6.89
CA ALA A 273 22.70 5.61 7.09
C ALA A 273 23.42 5.06 5.86
N ASP A 274 22.99 5.46 4.66
CA ASP A 274 23.56 5.03 3.38
C ASP A 274 24.42 6.12 2.72
N PHE A 275 24.13 7.39 3.02
CA PHE A 275 24.88 8.54 2.54
C PHE A 275 25.87 9.08 3.59
N LYS A 276 26.63 8.17 4.23
CA LYS A 276 27.46 8.40 5.43
C LYS A 276 28.50 9.54 5.37
N ALA A 277 28.89 9.99 4.19
CA ALA A 277 29.85 11.08 4.02
C ALA A 277 29.19 12.47 4.03
N LEU A 278 27.85 12.52 4.21
CA LEU A 278 27.07 13.73 4.35
C LEU A 278 26.68 13.97 5.82
N ASP A 279 26.72 15.23 6.23
CA ASP A 279 26.16 15.67 7.51
C ASP A 279 24.63 15.75 7.42
N SER A 280 23.90 15.36 8.48
CA SER A 280 22.45 15.55 8.55
C SER A 280 22.06 17.02 8.49
N GLY A 281 20.92 17.31 7.85
CA GLY A 281 20.39 18.65 7.62
C GLY A 281 20.34 19.04 6.15
N PRO A 282 20.12 20.33 5.84
CA PRO A 282 20.23 20.83 4.47
C PRO A 282 21.60 20.53 3.87
N LEU A 283 21.65 20.07 2.62
CA LEU A 283 22.92 19.75 1.97
C LEU A 283 23.79 21.01 1.91
N ALA A 284 25.03 20.91 2.40
CA ALA A 284 25.98 22.01 2.33
C ALA A 284 26.32 22.30 0.85
N GLY A 285 26.34 23.57 0.45
CA GLY A 285 26.65 23.95 -0.94
C GLY A 285 27.99 23.42 -1.45
N ARG A 286 29.00 23.30 -0.58
CA ARG A 286 30.31 22.69 -0.89
C ARG A 286 30.27 21.18 -1.17
N ALA A 287 29.18 20.51 -0.80
CA ALA A 287 29.00 19.08 -0.98
C ALA A 287 28.21 18.75 -2.25
N PHE A 288 27.75 19.76 -2.99
CA PHE A 288 26.96 19.62 -4.20
C PHE A 288 27.65 20.27 -5.39
N TYR A 289 27.76 19.53 -6.49
CA TYR A 289 28.26 20.08 -7.72
C TYR A 289 27.49 19.58 -8.94
N ALA A 290 27.03 20.54 -9.75
CA ALA A 290 26.27 20.30 -10.97
C ALA A 290 27.10 20.68 -12.21
N ASN A 291 27.28 19.76 -13.15
CA ASN A 291 27.96 20.00 -14.42
C ASN A 291 27.60 18.95 -15.47
N ALA A 292 27.90 19.21 -16.75
CA ALA A 292 27.57 18.30 -17.86
C ALA A 292 28.46 17.04 -17.97
N SER A 293 29.39 16.80 -17.06
CA SER A 293 30.25 15.59 -17.08
C SER A 293 30.00 14.65 -15.89
N GLY A 294 29.18 15.08 -14.92
CA GLY A 294 28.95 14.36 -13.68
C GLY A 294 30.20 14.13 -12.83
N ARG A 295 31.27 14.92 -13.02
CA ARG A 295 32.55 14.80 -12.29
C ARG A 295 32.65 15.79 -11.14
N ALA A 296 33.31 15.41 -10.06
CA ALA A 296 33.62 16.32 -8.95
C ALA A 296 34.48 17.51 -9.40
N HIS A 297 34.20 18.68 -8.85
CA HIS A 297 35.02 19.88 -8.92
C HIS A 297 36.22 19.79 -7.98
N ASP A 298 35.97 19.37 -6.74
CA ASP A 298 36.97 19.26 -5.69
C ASP A 298 36.64 18.11 -4.73
N ALA A 299 37.58 17.83 -3.81
CA ALA A 299 37.49 16.71 -2.87
C ALA A 299 36.36 16.83 -1.82
N SER A 300 35.62 17.94 -1.79
CA SER A 300 34.51 18.18 -0.86
C SER A 300 33.13 17.87 -1.45
N ASP A 301 33.04 17.70 -2.77
CA ASP A 301 31.81 17.29 -3.43
C ASP A 301 31.40 15.89 -2.99
N ARG A 302 30.10 15.68 -2.77
CA ARG A 302 29.53 14.40 -2.33
C ARG A 302 28.33 14.00 -3.15
N ILE A 303 27.53 14.98 -3.60
CA ILE A 303 26.45 14.77 -4.54
C ILE A 303 26.81 15.46 -5.86
N LEU A 304 26.83 14.68 -6.92
CA LEU A 304 27.13 15.12 -8.26
C LEU A 304 25.88 15.04 -9.12
N TYR A 305 25.56 16.12 -9.80
CA TYR A 305 24.43 16.19 -10.72
C TYR A 305 24.91 16.43 -12.15
N GLU A 306 24.62 15.49 -13.04
CA GLU A 306 24.99 15.56 -14.45
C GLU A 306 23.90 16.28 -15.25
N THR A 307 24.16 17.54 -15.61
CA THR A 307 23.12 18.47 -16.08
C THR A 307 22.56 18.17 -17.48
N ASP A 308 23.23 17.36 -18.28
CA ASP A 308 22.84 16.98 -19.64
C ASP A 308 22.18 15.59 -19.72
N THR A 309 22.29 14.78 -18.67
CA THR A 309 21.66 13.45 -18.57
C THR A 309 20.63 13.34 -17.44
N GLY A 310 20.67 14.27 -16.47
CA GLY A 310 19.84 14.25 -15.26
C GLY A 310 20.34 13.28 -14.19
N VAL A 311 21.51 12.65 -14.37
CA VAL A 311 21.99 11.59 -13.46
C VAL A 311 22.51 12.20 -12.16
N LEU A 312 22.02 11.70 -11.03
CA LEU A 312 22.49 11.98 -9.69
C LEU A 312 23.40 10.87 -9.17
N ARG A 313 24.56 11.26 -8.63
CA ARG A 313 25.54 10.34 -8.08
C ARG A 313 25.98 10.76 -6.69
N TYR A 314 26.25 9.76 -5.87
CA TYR A 314 26.90 9.90 -4.58
C TYR A 314 28.37 9.52 -4.68
N ASP A 315 29.25 10.47 -4.37
CA ASP A 315 30.70 10.29 -4.31
C ASP A 315 31.16 10.35 -2.85
N PRO A 316 31.31 9.20 -2.16
CA PRO A 316 31.67 9.19 -0.75
C PRO A 316 33.10 9.68 -0.47
N ASP A 317 34.02 9.58 -1.44
CA ASP A 317 35.40 10.04 -1.28
C ASP A 317 35.63 11.47 -1.81
N GLY A 318 34.72 11.95 -2.66
CA GLY A 318 34.70 13.28 -3.26
C GLY A 318 35.77 13.53 -4.31
N THR A 319 36.62 12.56 -4.60
CA THR A 319 37.72 12.68 -5.55
C THR A 319 37.37 12.10 -6.93
N GLY A 320 36.20 11.50 -7.07
CA GLY A 320 35.77 10.76 -8.26
C GLY A 320 36.60 9.50 -8.53
N GLN A 321 37.50 9.08 -7.64
CA GLN A 321 38.45 7.98 -7.85
C GLN A 321 37.91 6.61 -7.44
N ALA A 322 37.07 6.50 -6.39
CA ALA A 322 36.38 5.25 -6.04
C ALA A 322 35.07 5.01 -6.82
N GLY A 323 34.78 5.86 -7.81
CA GLY A 323 33.60 5.77 -8.67
C GLY A 323 32.34 6.26 -7.97
N ALA A 324 31.91 7.47 -8.32
CA ALA A 324 30.62 8.01 -7.88
C ALA A 324 29.49 7.05 -8.30
N ARG A 325 28.58 6.75 -7.37
CA ARG A 325 27.54 5.75 -7.53
C ARG A 325 26.22 6.42 -7.85
N THR A 326 25.59 6.04 -8.95
CA THR A 326 24.27 6.57 -9.31
C THR A 326 23.22 6.06 -8.33
N PHE A 327 22.28 6.94 -7.97
CA PHE A 327 21.10 6.58 -7.18
C PHE A 327 19.79 7.05 -7.83
N ALA A 328 19.83 8.10 -8.65
CA ALA A 328 18.64 8.61 -9.32
C ALA A 328 18.95 9.23 -10.69
N VAL A 329 17.92 9.38 -11.51
CA VAL A 329 17.91 10.13 -12.77
C VAL A 329 16.68 11.03 -12.78
N LEU A 330 16.88 12.32 -13.05
CA LEU A 330 15.81 13.31 -13.23
C LEU A 330 15.55 13.53 -14.73
N ASP A 331 14.40 13.07 -15.23
CA ASP A 331 14.08 13.10 -16.67
C ASP A 331 14.04 14.50 -17.28
N ALA A 332 13.53 15.47 -16.52
CA ALA A 332 13.39 16.85 -16.96
C ALA A 332 14.71 17.64 -16.95
N GLN A 333 15.79 17.05 -16.43
CA GLN A 333 17.10 17.68 -16.30
C GLN A 333 17.00 19.10 -15.69
N PRO A 334 16.31 19.27 -14.54
CA PRO A 334 16.08 20.58 -13.94
C PRO A 334 17.37 21.28 -13.54
N ALA A 335 17.31 22.59 -13.35
CA ALA A 335 18.32 23.30 -12.58
C ALA A 335 18.15 22.90 -11.10
N LEU A 336 19.00 21.99 -10.62
CA LEU A 336 18.98 21.49 -9.26
C LEU A 336 19.99 22.26 -8.40
N GLU A 337 19.59 22.61 -7.18
CA GLU A 337 20.44 23.27 -6.20
C GLU A 337 20.66 22.39 -4.96
N ALA A 338 21.70 22.68 -4.18
CA ALA A 338 21.91 22.03 -2.89
C ALA A 338 20.71 22.21 -1.92
N SER A 339 19.97 23.32 -2.07
CA SER A 339 18.77 23.65 -1.29
C SER A 339 17.60 22.70 -1.55
N ASP A 340 17.61 21.98 -2.68
CA ASP A 340 16.60 20.98 -3.02
C ASP A 340 16.84 19.63 -2.32
N ILE A 341 18.03 19.45 -1.72
CA ILE A 341 18.47 18.19 -1.13
C ILE A 341 18.61 18.34 0.39
N PHE A 342 18.07 17.38 1.12
CA PHE A 342 18.16 17.31 2.57
C PHE A 342 18.59 15.92 3.02
N VAL A 343 19.47 15.87 4.00
CA VAL A 343 20.00 14.64 4.59
C VAL A 343 19.33 14.41 5.93
N MET A 344 18.72 13.24 6.12
CA MET A 344 17.97 12.86 7.31
C MET A 344 18.84 12.03 8.24
#